data_AF-A0A6N1BG27-F1
#
_entry.id   AF-A0A6N1BG27-F1
#
_cell.length_a   1.000
_cell.length_b   1.000
_cell.length_c   1.000
_cell.angle_alpha   90.00
_cell.angle_beta   90.00
_cell.angle_gamma   90.00
#
_symmetry.space_group_name_H-M   'P 1'
#
loop_
_entity.id
_entity.type
_entity.pdbx_description
1 polymer ?
#
loop_
_entity_poly.entity_id
_entity_poly.type
_entity_poly.pdbx_seq_one_letter_code
_entity_poly.pdbx_strand_id
1 'polypeptide(L)'
;MSASPRLGFVQCISPAGLHRMAYHEWGDPSNPRVLMCVHGLTRTGRDFDEAARAFSGEYRVVCPDVVGRGRSDWLADPRRYIVPQYVSDMVTLIARLNVEQVDWFGTSMGGLIGMGLAALPKSPVRKLLLNDVGPRIAASALERIGSYLGLPVRFKTFEEGLAYLQTISASFGRHTPEQWRELNGAILKPVQGAEGLEWGLHYDPALAVPFRETTPEMAAAGEATMWRMFEAIPVPVLVVRGAQSDLLTRETVAEMVSRGKQVRSVEVPDVGHAPTFVDPAQIAIAREFFIGTAGA
;
A
#
# COMPACT_ATOMS: atom_id res chain seq x y z
N MET A 1 -7.44 -5.88 -23.35
CA MET A 1 -6.45 -5.40 -22.36
C MET A 1 -5.52 -6.56 -22.01
N SER A 2 -4.24 -6.30 -21.70
CA SER A 2 -3.26 -7.37 -21.37
C SER A 2 -3.71 -8.17 -20.14
N ALA A 3 -3.53 -9.50 -20.17
CA ALA A 3 -3.83 -10.38 -19.04
C ALA A 3 -2.83 -10.22 -17.86
N SER A 4 -1.68 -9.59 -18.10
CA SER A 4 -0.62 -9.40 -17.10
C SER A 4 0.01 -8.00 -17.22
N PRO A 5 0.55 -7.43 -16.13
CA PRO A 5 1.17 -6.12 -16.19
C PRO A 5 2.55 -6.18 -16.81
N ARG A 6 3.00 -5.03 -17.28
CA ARG A 6 4.40 -4.80 -17.65
C ARG A 6 5.20 -4.51 -16.38
N LEU A 7 6.32 -5.19 -16.20
CA LEU A 7 7.25 -4.91 -15.12
C LEU A 7 8.25 -3.83 -15.57
N GLY A 8 8.32 -2.74 -14.83
CA GLY A 8 9.29 -1.68 -14.99
C GLY A 8 10.15 -1.50 -13.75
N PHE A 9 11.23 -0.73 -13.90
CA PHE A 9 12.10 -0.36 -12.80
C PHE A 9 12.50 1.12 -12.91
N VAL A 10 12.71 1.76 -11.77
CA VAL A 10 13.24 3.11 -11.65
C VAL A 10 14.39 3.12 -10.65
N GLN A 11 15.44 3.88 -10.95
CA GLN A 11 16.55 4.10 -10.02
C GLN A 11 16.15 5.20 -9.04
N CYS A 12 16.20 4.91 -7.75
CA CYS A 12 15.95 5.84 -6.66
C CYS A 12 17.23 6.07 -5.84
N ILE A 13 17.17 7.01 -4.90
CA ILE A 13 18.31 7.40 -4.08
C ILE A 13 17.93 7.55 -2.61
N SER A 14 18.85 7.17 -1.75
CA SER A 14 18.89 7.51 -0.33
C SER A 14 20.29 8.05 0.03
N PRO A 15 20.50 8.62 1.23
CA PRO A 15 21.83 8.94 1.76
C PRO A 15 22.78 7.74 1.84
N ALA A 16 22.25 6.51 1.85
CA ALA A 16 23.06 5.29 1.85
C ALA A 16 23.45 4.81 0.44
N GLY A 17 22.99 5.50 -0.62
CA GLY A 17 23.30 5.18 -2.01
C GLY A 17 22.06 5.00 -2.90
N LEU A 18 22.30 4.44 -4.09
CA LEU A 18 21.27 4.16 -5.08
C LEU A 18 20.61 2.80 -4.84
N HIS A 19 19.31 2.71 -5.11
CA HIS A 19 18.53 1.46 -5.06
C HIS A 19 17.49 1.44 -6.17
N ARG A 20 17.12 0.26 -6.65
CA ARG A 20 16.12 0.10 -7.73
C ARG A 20 14.75 -0.23 -7.16
N MET A 21 13.74 0.52 -7.58
CA MET A 21 12.34 0.25 -7.26
C MET A 21 11.62 -0.31 -8.48
N ALA A 22 10.98 -1.47 -8.32
CA ALA A 22 10.14 -2.10 -9.33
C ALA A 22 8.72 -1.52 -9.31
N TYR A 23 8.04 -1.58 -10.45
CA TYR A 23 6.62 -1.27 -10.54
C TYR A 23 5.93 -2.10 -11.62
N HIS A 24 4.67 -2.43 -11.37
CA HIS A 24 3.80 -3.11 -12.31
C HIS A 24 2.89 -2.09 -12.99
N GLU A 25 2.78 -2.16 -14.31
CA GLU A 25 2.03 -1.19 -15.11
C GLU A 25 0.94 -1.88 -15.93
N TRP A 26 -0.27 -1.34 -15.83
CA TRP A 26 -1.46 -1.78 -16.54
C TRP A 26 -2.04 -0.67 -17.42
N GLY A 27 -2.89 -1.05 -18.38
CA GLY A 27 -3.48 -0.11 -19.33
C GLY A 27 -2.50 0.35 -20.41
N ASP A 28 -2.81 1.46 -21.06
CA ASP A 28 -1.97 2.09 -22.08
C ASP A 28 -0.87 2.94 -21.42
N PRO A 29 0.44 2.64 -21.66
CA PRO A 29 1.54 3.46 -21.14
C PRO A 29 1.50 4.93 -21.57
N SER A 30 0.83 5.25 -22.67
CA SER A 30 0.70 6.61 -23.18
C SER A 30 -0.49 7.38 -22.57
N ASN A 31 -1.37 6.71 -21.81
CA ASN A 31 -2.49 7.38 -21.16
C ASN A 31 -1.96 8.35 -20.08
N PRO A 32 -2.21 9.67 -20.21
CA PRO A 32 -1.70 10.66 -19.28
C PRO A 32 -2.41 10.62 -17.91
N ARG A 33 -3.57 9.96 -17.82
CA ARG A 33 -4.31 9.79 -16.57
C ARG A 33 -3.74 8.60 -15.79
N VAL A 34 -2.88 8.89 -14.81
CA VAL A 34 -2.21 7.87 -14.00
C VAL A 34 -2.92 7.65 -12.66
N LEU A 35 -3.17 6.38 -12.33
CA LEU A 35 -3.59 5.95 -11.00
C LEU A 35 -2.42 5.21 -10.33
N MET A 36 -1.90 5.77 -9.26
CA MET A 36 -0.83 5.18 -8.46
C MET A 36 -1.44 4.34 -7.33
N CYS A 37 -1.25 3.01 -7.39
CA CYS A 37 -1.80 2.04 -6.45
C CYS A 37 -0.70 1.48 -5.54
N VAL A 38 -0.63 1.93 -4.29
CA VAL A 38 0.51 1.66 -3.38
C VAL A 38 0.10 0.76 -2.22
N HIS A 39 0.86 -0.33 -2.04
CA HIS A 39 0.50 -1.45 -1.17
C HIS A 39 0.83 -1.24 0.32
N GLY A 40 0.37 -2.18 1.15
CA GLY A 40 0.62 -2.21 2.58
C GLY A 40 2.02 -2.71 2.98
N LEU A 41 2.33 -2.66 4.28
CA LEU A 41 3.68 -2.77 4.83
C LEU A 41 4.53 -3.96 4.31
N THR A 42 3.94 -5.15 4.23
CA THR A 42 4.60 -6.42 3.85
C THR A 42 4.07 -6.99 2.54
N ARG A 43 3.35 -6.17 1.77
CA ARG A 43 2.64 -6.55 0.54
C ARG A 43 3.46 -6.18 -0.70
N THR A 44 2.88 -6.38 -1.89
CA THR A 44 3.49 -5.99 -3.19
C THR A 44 2.47 -5.24 -4.05
N GLY A 45 2.93 -4.62 -5.14
CA GLY A 45 2.06 -3.95 -6.10
C GLY A 45 1.03 -4.88 -6.75
N ARG A 46 1.25 -6.20 -6.68
CA ARG A 46 0.34 -7.24 -7.19
C ARG A 46 -0.95 -7.37 -6.38
N ASP A 47 -1.03 -6.80 -5.18
CA ASP A 47 -2.29 -6.70 -4.41
C ASP A 47 -3.39 -5.97 -5.19
N PHE A 48 -3.01 -5.10 -6.13
CA PHE A 48 -3.94 -4.31 -6.93
C PHE A 48 -4.24 -4.93 -8.30
N ASP A 49 -3.87 -6.18 -8.58
CA ASP A 49 -4.09 -6.79 -9.90
C ASP A 49 -5.54 -6.68 -10.39
N GLU A 50 -6.50 -7.07 -9.55
CA GLU A 50 -7.93 -7.02 -9.88
C GLU A 50 -8.43 -5.59 -10.06
N ALA A 51 -8.11 -4.69 -9.12
CA ALA A 51 -8.43 -3.28 -9.25
C ALA A 51 -7.80 -2.69 -10.52
N ALA A 52 -6.51 -2.92 -10.77
CA ALA A 52 -5.79 -2.37 -11.90
C ALA A 52 -6.38 -2.84 -13.23
N ARG A 53 -6.80 -4.12 -13.35
CA ARG A 53 -7.57 -4.60 -14.50
C ARG A 53 -8.84 -3.78 -14.69
N ALA A 54 -9.62 -3.58 -13.63
CA ALA A 54 -10.87 -2.82 -13.68
C ALA A 54 -10.69 -1.32 -13.98
N PHE A 55 -9.52 -0.73 -13.76
CA PHE A 55 -9.22 0.68 -14.06
C PHE A 55 -8.44 0.89 -15.37
N SER A 56 -7.88 -0.17 -15.96
CA SER A 56 -6.94 -0.07 -17.08
C SER A 56 -7.55 0.39 -18.41
N GLY A 57 -8.88 0.50 -18.50
CA GLY A 57 -9.58 1.12 -19.63
C GLY A 57 -9.58 2.65 -19.58
N GLU A 58 -9.55 3.24 -18.39
CA GLU A 58 -9.61 4.69 -18.18
C GLU A 58 -8.29 5.29 -17.69
N TYR A 59 -7.45 4.47 -17.06
CA TYR A 59 -6.18 4.87 -16.45
C TYR A 59 -4.99 4.06 -16.99
N ARG A 60 -3.82 4.71 -16.99
CA ARG A 60 -2.54 4.02 -16.81
C ARG A 60 -2.38 3.72 -15.32
N VAL A 61 -2.51 2.46 -14.93
CA VAL A 61 -2.42 2.07 -13.52
C VAL A 61 -1.00 1.62 -13.21
N VAL A 62 -0.39 2.21 -12.17
CA VAL A 62 0.97 1.92 -11.75
C VAL A 62 0.97 1.43 -10.30
N CYS A 63 1.46 0.22 -10.09
CA CYS A 63 1.51 -0.44 -8.80
C CYS A 63 2.97 -0.71 -8.41
N PRO A 64 3.65 0.21 -7.70
CA PRO A 64 5.03 0.02 -7.28
C PRO A 64 5.14 -1.09 -6.24
N ASP A 65 6.23 -1.86 -6.33
CA ASP A 65 6.73 -2.58 -5.17
C ASP A 65 7.59 -1.59 -4.37
N VAL A 66 7.10 -1.08 -3.24
CA VAL A 66 7.87 -0.14 -2.41
C VAL A 66 9.19 -0.80 -2.01
N VAL A 67 10.28 -0.03 -2.01
CA VAL A 67 11.63 -0.53 -1.71
C VAL A 67 11.66 -1.47 -0.48
N GLY A 68 12.39 -2.57 -0.56
CA GLY A 68 12.40 -3.65 0.43
C GLY A 68 11.27 -4.68 0.27
N ARG A 69 10.40 -4.56 -0.74
CA ARG A 69 9.31 -5.51 -1.02
C ARG A 69 9.33 -5.95 -2.48
N GLY A 70 8.76 -7.12 -2.73
CA GLY A 70 8.61 -7.68 -4.06
C GLY A 70 9.91 -7.65 -4.84
N ARG A 71 9.84 -7.16 -6.08
CA ARG A 71 10.94 -7.11 -7.03
C ARG A 71 11.87 -5.90 -6.83
N SER A 72 11.62 -5.07 -5.83
CA SER A 72 12.48 -3.94 -5.47
C SER A 72 13.68 -4.37 -4.64
N ASP A 73 14.76 -3.60 -4.77
CA ASP A 73 15.96 -3.84 -3.99
C ASP A 73 15.69 -3.64 -2.49
N TRP A 74 16.52 -4.26 -1.66
CA TRP A 74 16.56 -4.02 -0.22
C TRP A 74 17.47 -2.83 0.07
N LEU A 75 17.15 -2.04 1.10
CA LEU A 75 17.97 -0.89 1.49
C LEU A 75 19.18 -1.33 2.32
N ALA A 76 20.34 -0.75 2.03
CA ALA A 76 21.57 -0.99 2.79
C ALA A 76 21.46 -0.52 4.25
N ASP A 77 20.76 0.60 4.50
CA ASP A 77 20.41 1.05 5.84
C ASP A 77 18.92 0.80 6.11
N PRO A 78 18.58 -0.17 6.98
CA PRO A 78 17.18 -0.50 7.27
C PRO A 78 16.44 0.62 8.01
N ARG A 79 17.14 1.61 8.60
CA ARG A 79 16.49 2.78 9.21
C ARG A 79 15.85 3.71 8.18
N ARG A 80 16.14 3.51 6.89
CA ARG A 80 15.55 4.24 5.77
C ARG A 80 14.21 3.68 5.33
N TYR A 81 13.72 2.59 5.93
CA TYR A 81 12.37 2.07 5.71
C TYR A 81 11.28 2.94 6.38
N ILE A 82 11.22 4.22 5.98
CA ILE A 82 10.35 5.25 6.56
C ILE A 82 9.63 6.06 5.48
N VAL A 83 8.48 6.64 5.84
CA VAL A 83 7.61 7.40 4.92
C VAL A 83 8.36 8.47 4.10
N PRO A 84 9.26 9.30 4.68
CA PRO A 84 10.00 10.30 3.89
C PRO A 84 10.84 9.70 2.75
N GLN A 85 11.48 8.54 2.98
CA GLN A 85 12.25 7.86 1.93
C GLN A 85 11.31 7.34 0.84
N TYR A 86 10.19 6.72 1.24
CA TYR A 86 9.20 6.22 0.28
C TYR A 86 8.61 7.35 -0.57
N VAL A 87 8.32 8.52 0.01
CA VAL A 87 7.86 9.70 -0.74
C VAL A 87 8.89 10.14 -1.77
N SER A 88 10.18 10.17 -1.42
CA SER A 88 11.28 10.48 -2.36
C SER A 88 11.31 9.52 -3.56
N ASP A 89 11.14 8.22 -3.29
CA ASP A 89 11.13 7.19 -4.34
C ASP A 89 9.90 7.35 -5.25
N MET A 90 8.74 7.72 -4.70
CA MET A 90 7.51 7.96 -5.45
C MET A 90 7.59 9.20 -6.34
N VAL A 91 8.24 10.28 -5.88
CA VAL A 91 8.53 11.45 -6.73
C VAL A 91 9.37 11.05 -7.94
N THR A 92 10.39 10.20 -7.73
CA THR A 92 11.24 9.69 -8.81
C THR A 92 10.46 8.82 -9.78
N LEU A 93 9.56 7.96 -9.28
CA LEU A 93 8.68 7.17 -10.13
C LEU A 93 7.73 8.04 -10.95
N ILE A 94 7.07 9.03 -10.34
CA ILE A 94 6.17 9.95 -11.06
C ILE A 94 6.92 10.70 -12.17
N ALA A 95 8.14 11.18 -11.89
CA ALA A 95 8.99 11.79 -12.90
C ALA A 95 9.34 10.81 -14.05
N ARG A 96 9.65 9.54 -13.72
CA ARG A 96 9.93 8.49 -14.70
C ARG A 96 8.75 8.17 -15.61
N LEU A 97 7.52 8.28 -15.09
CA LEU A 97 6.29 8.08 -15.86
C LEU A 97 6.02 9.25 -16.83
N ASN A 98 6.73 10.37 -16.68
CA ASN A 98 6.57 11.60 -17.46
C ASN A 98 5.15 12.19 -17.37
N VAL A 99 4.64 12.30 -16.14
CA VAL A 99 3.32 12.90 -15.85
C VAL A 99 3.43 13.97 -14.78
N GLU A 100 2.61 15.01 -14.90
CA GLU A 100 2.58 16.12 -13.94
C GLU A 100 1.69 15.86 -12.73
N GLN A 101 0.68 14.99 -12.90
CA GLN A 101 -0.33 14.74 -11.88
C GLN A 101 -0.72 13.26 -11.83
N VAL A 102 -1.11 12.79 -10.65
CA VAL A 102 -1.57 11.42 -10.40
C VAL A 102 -2.80 11.41 -9.51
N ASP A 103 -3.66 10.42 -9.70
CA ASP A 103 -4.62 10.01 -8.67
C ASP A 103 -3.96 8.93 -7.81
N TRP A 104 -4.23 8.92 -6.50
CA TRP A 104 -3.54 8.06 -5.55
C TRP A 104 -4.49 7.12 -4.83
N PHE A 105 -4.18 5.83 -4.85
CA PHE A 105 -4.85 4.78 -4.10
C PHE A 105 -3.82 4.09 -3.20
N GLY A 106 -3.86 4.38 -1.91
CA GLY A 106 -2.91 3.82 -0.94
C GLY A 106 -3.58 2.94 0.10
N THR A 107 -3.08 1.71 0.27
CA THR A 107 -3.49 0.80 1.34
C THR A 107 -2.48 0.84 2.48
N SER A 108 -2.94 1.06 3.72
CA SER A 108 -2.05 1.02 4.90
C SER A 108 -0.83 1.95 4.73
N MET A 109 0.39 1.41 4.75
CA MET A 109 1.62 2.11 4.41
C MET A 109 1.50 2.97 3.13
N GLY A 110 0.89 2.46 2.06
CA GLY A 110 0.68 3.20 0.82
C GLY A 110 -0.19 4.44 0.99
N GLY A 111 -1.13 4.44 1.93
CA GLY A 111 -1.92 5.62 2.27
C GLY A 111 -1.11 6.65 3.05
N LEU A 112 -0.24 6.22 3.98
CA LEU A 112 0.67 7.13 4.70
C LEU A 112 1.66 7.82 3.74
N ILE A 113 2.17 7.09 2.74
CA ILE A 113 3.00 7.65 1.67
C ILE A 113 2.20 8.69 0.88
N GLY A 114 0.95 8.35 0.52
CA GLY A 114 0.04 9.25 -0.17
C GLY A 114 -0.26 10.54 0.61
N MET A 115 -0.48 10.45 1.92
CA MET A 115 -0.66 11.61 2.79
C MET A 115 0.59 12.49 2.81
N GLY A 116 1.77 11.88 2.99
CA GLY A 116 3.05 12.59 2.98
C GLY A 116 3.30 13.33 1.67
N LEU A 117 2.99 12.70 0.53
CA LEU A 117 3.14 13.31 -0.79
C LEU A 117 2.06 14.38 -1.06
N ALA A 118 0.79 14.12 -0.75
CA ALA A 118 -0.35 15.01 -1.01
C ALA A 118 -0.31 16.30 -0.17
N ALA A 119 0.33 16.26 0.99
CA ALA A 119 0.50 17.41 1.88
C ALA A 119 1.59 18.40 1.40
N LEU A 120 2.46 18.00 0.48
CA LEU A 120 3.55 18.87 0.01
C LEU A 120 3.01 20.06 -0.82
N PRO A 121 3.61 21.25 -0.68
CA PRO A 121 3.37 22.33 -1.64
C PRO A 121 3.67 21.88 -3.06
N LYS A 122 2.77 22.18 -4.00
CA LYS A 122 2.86 21.76 -5.42
C LYS A 122 2.87 20.23 -5.60
N SER A 123 2.26 19.48 -4.69
CA SER A 123 2.06 18.04 -4.84
C SER A 123 1.37 17.68 -6.18
N PRO A 124 1.78 16.59 -6.84
CA PRO A 124 1.13 16.11 -8.07
C PRO A 124 -0.18 15.35 -7.80
N VAL A 125 -0.55 15.09 -6.54
CA VAL A 125 -1.73 14.28 -6.21
C VAL A 125 -3.03 15.09 -6.40
N ARG A 126 -3.98 14.57 -7.19
CA ARG A 126 -5.28 15.23 -7.45
C ARG A 126 -6.46 14.67 -6.65
N LYS A 127 -6.42 13.37 -6.35
CA LYS A 127 -7.42 12.65 -5.54
C LYS A 127 -6.69 11.60 -4.72
N LEU A 128 -7.09 11.42 -3.47
CA LEU A 128 -6.43 10.51 -2.53
C LEU A 128 -7.44 9.53 -1.91
N LEU A 129 -7.30 8.24 -2.20
CA LEU A 129 -8.02 7.18 -1.51
C LEU A 129 -7.09 6.56 -0.45
N LEU A 130 -7.50 6.67 0.80
CA LEU A 130 -6.85 6.04 1.96
C LEU A 130 -7.61 4.77 2.33
N ASN A 131 -7.04 3.62 2.00
CA ASN A 131 -7.60 2.32 2.31
C ASN A 131 -7.08 1.81 3.66
N ASP A 132 -7.99 1.87 4.62
CA ASP A 132 -7.89 1.43 6.01
C ASP A 132 -6.64 1.95 6.70
N VAL A 133 -6.42 3.27 6.63
CA VAL A 133 -5.32 3.95 7.30
C VAL A 133 -5.65 5.42 7.54
N GLY A 134 -5.05 6.00 8.58
CA GLY A 134 -5.19 7.41 8.92
C GLY A 134 -4.02 7.91 9.75
N PRO A 135 -4.09 9.17 10.24
CA PRO A 135 -3.03 9.79 11.01
C PRO A 135 -2.69 9.11 12.33
N ARG A 136 -3.68 8.45 12.95
CA ARG A 136 -3.53 7.65 14.15
C ARG A 136 -3.66 6.17 13.79
N ILE A 137 -2.75 5.37 14.34
CA ILE A 137 -2.74 3.90 14.22
C ILE A 137 -3.00 3.34 15.61
N ALA A 138 -4.01 2.48 15.75
CA ALA A 138 -4.33 1.90 17.05
C ALA A 138 -3.22 0.97 17.58
N ALA A 139 -2.95 1.02 18.88
CA ALA A 139 -1.90 0.24 19.54
C ALA A 139 -2.07 -1.28 19.34
N SER A 140 -3.31 -1.78 19.36
CA SER A 140 -3.63 -3.19 19.10
C SER A 140 -3.14 -3.67 17.74
N ALA A 141 -3.28 -2.85 16.70
CA ALA A 141 -2.78 -3.19 15.37
C ALA A 141 -1.25 -3.18 15.33
N LEU A 142 -0.60 -2.25 16.03
CA LEU A 142 0.86 -2.22 16.14
C LEU A 142 1.39 -3.48 16.84
N GLU A 143 0.81 -3.87 17.97
CA GLU A 143 1.19 -5.12 18.67
C GLU A 143 1.02 -6.35 17.77
N ARG A 144 -0.13 -6.46 17.08
CA ARG A 144 -0.39 -7.55 16.15
C ARG A 144 0.62 -7.59 14.99
N ILE A 145 0.89 -6.45 14.35
CA ILE A 145 1.88 -6.35 13.27
C ILE A 145 3.28 -6.71 13.77
N GLY A 146 3.66 -6.21 14.94
CA GLY A 146 4.94 -6.49 15.58
C GLY A 146 5.18 -7.97 15.88
N SER A 147 4.11 -8.76 16.10
CA SER A 147 4.21 -10.19 16.39
C SER A 147 4.75 -11.04 15.23
N TYR A 148 4.60 -10.59 13.98
CA TYR A 148 5.03 -11.35 12.79
C TYR A 148 6.02 -10.60 11.89
N LEU A 149 6.13 -9.28 12.00
CA LEU A 149 6.97 -8.48 11.11
C LEU A 149 8.46 -8.82 11.26
N GLY A 150 9.08 -9.20 10.14
CA GLY A 150 10.51 -9.52 10.07
C GLY A 150 10.88 -10.88 10.67
N LEU A 151 9.91 -11.75 10.96
CA LEU A 151 10.21 -13.15 11.28
C LEU A 151 10.80 -13.85 10.03
N PRO A 152 11.92 -14.58 10.14
CA PRO A 152 12.56 -15.25 9.02
C PRO A 152 11.86 -16.58 8.71
N VAL A 153 10.54 -16.55 8.49
CA VAL A 153 9.75 -17.75 8.19
C VAL A 153 10.18 -18.38 6.86
N ARG A 154 10.20 -19.72 6.86
CA ARG A 154 10.53 -20.57 5.72
C ARG A 154 9.48 -21.66 5.60
N PHE A 155 9.15 -22.01 4.36
CA PHE A 155 8.15 -23.02 4.04
C PHE A 155 8.74 -24.01 3.06
N LYS A 156 8.44 -25.31 3.23
CA LYS A 156 8.91 -26.35 2.31
C LYS A 156 8.17 -26.28 0.98
N THR A 157 6.90 -25.87 1.02
CA THR A 157 6.05 -25.75 -0.16
C THR A 157 5.44 -24.36 -0.29
N PHE A 158 5.00 -24.04 -1.50
CA PHE A 158 4.28 -22.79 -1.77
C PHE A 158 2.95 -22.76 -1.02
N GLU A 159 2.27 -23.90 -0.96
CA GLU A 159 0.99 -24.11 -0.28
C GLU A 159 1.08 -23.88 1.23
N GLU A 160 2.16 -24.33 1.88
CA GLU A 160 2.44 -24.01 3.30
C GLU A 160 2.59 -22.50 3.52
N GLY A 161 3.30 -21.81 2.61
CA GLY A 161 3.43 -20.36 2.65
C GLY A 161 2.10 -19.65 2.48
N LEU A 162 1.25 -20.08 1.54
CA LEU A 162 -0.09 -19.52 1.36
C LEU A 162 -0.96 -19.69 2.60
N ALA A 163 -0.93 -20.87 3.22
CA ALA A 163 -1.69 -21.15 4.43
C ALA A 163 -1.26 -20.22 5.58
N TYR A 164 0.06 -20.07 5.80
CA TYR A 164 0.59 -19.12 6.77
C TYR A 164 0.12 -17.68 6.48
N LEU A 165 0.21 -17.24 5.22
CA LEU A 165 -0.18 -15.88 4.83
C LEU A 165 -1.68 -15.63 5.01
N GLN A 166 -2.50 -16.63 4.74
CA GLN A 166 -3.93 -16.57 5.01
C GLN A 166 -4.21 -16.38 6.52
N THR A 167 -3.41 -16.97 7.42
CA THR A 167 -3.58 -16.74 8.87
C THR A 167 -3.33 -15.29 9.27
N ILE A 168 -2.26 -14.67 8.77
CA ILE A 168 -1.91 -13.29 9.13
C ILE A 168 -2.74 -12.25 8.38
N SER A 169 -3.38 -12.65 7.27
CA SER A 169 -4.30 -11.84 6.48
C SER A 169 -5.78 -12.15 6.76
N ALA A 170 -6.11 -12.92 7.80
CA ALA A 170 -7.49 -13.32 8.10
C ALA A 170 -8.46 -12.14 8.25
N SER A 171 -7.96 -10.96 8.63
CA SER A 171 -8.73 -9.72 8.73
C SER A 171 -9.15 -9.13 7.38
N PHE A 172 -8.68 -9.63 6.23
CA PHE A 172 -9.00 -9.05 4.91
C PHE A 172 -10.44 -9.37 4.44
N GLY A 173 -11.18 -10.17 5.21
CA GLY A 173 -12.52 -10.63 4.87
C GLY A 173 -12.52 -11.90 4.02
N ARG A 174 -13.70 -12.27 3.53
CA ARG A 174 -13.92 -13.54 2.82
C ARG A 174 -13.35 -13.48 1.39
N HIS A 175 -12.60 -14.50 1.03
CA HIS A 175 -12.06 -14.68 -0.33
C HIS A 175 -12.15 -16.16 -0.72
N THR A 176 -12.26 -16.42 -2.02
CA THR A 176 -12.15 -17.79 -2.55
C THR A 176 -10.70 -18.31 -2.43
N PRO A 177 -10.47 -19.63 -2.52
CA PRO A 177 -9.11 -20.18 -2.55
C PRO A 177 -8.22 -19.57 -3.64
N GLU A 178 -8.79 -19.28 -4.82
CA GLU A 178 -8.08 -18.69 -5.96
C GLU A 178 -7.67 -17.25 -5.66
N GLN A 179 -8.58 -16.45 -5.11
CA GLN A 179 -8.29 -15.07 -4.70
C GLN A 179 -7.21 -15.02 -3.61
N TRP A 180 -7.25 -15.96 -2.65
CA TRP A 180 -6.17 -16.09 -1.66
C TRP A 180 -4.84 -16.44 -2.29
N ARG A 181 -4.83 -17.37 -3.26
CA ARG A 181 -3.63 -17.76 -4.00
C ARG A 181 -3.04 -16.57 -4.77
N GLU A 182 -3.87 -15.73 -5.37
CA GLU A 182 -3.43 -14.54 -6.10
C GLU A 182 -2.86 -13.47 -5.16
N LEU A 183 -3.60 -13.10 -4.10
CA LEU A 183 -3.17 -12.12 -3.12
C LEU A 183 -1.89 -12.55 -2.41
N ASN A 184 -1.82 -13.79 -1.93
CA ASN A 184 -0.71 -14.25 -1.10
C ASN A 184 0.44 -14.86 -1.91
N GLY A 185 0.22 -15.24 -3.16
CA GLY A 185 1.27 -15.82 -3.99
C GLY A 185 2.39 -14.84 -4.32
N ALA A 186 2.05 -13.57 -4.59
CA ALA A 186 3.02 -12.54 -4.97
C ALA A 186 3.99 -12.14 -3.84
N ILE A 187 3.60 -12.39 -2.59
CA ILE A 187 4.40 -12.11 -1.39
C ILE A 187 5.27 -13.30 -0.96
N LEU A 188 5.31 -14.38 -1.76
CA LEU A 188 6.24 -15.49 -1.61
C LEU A 188 7.31 -15.46 -2.71
N LYS A 189 8.52 -15.88 -2.36
CA LYS A 189 9.60 -16.11 -3.31
C LYS A 189 10.36 -17.39 -3.00
N PRO A 190 10.93 -18.07 -4.01
CA PRO A 190 11.89 -19.13 -3.76
C PRO A 190 13.13 -18.57 -3.05
N VAL A 191 13.64 -19.32 -2.09
CA VAL A 191 14.85 -19.00 -1.32
C VAL A 191 15.70 -20.26 -1.17
N GLN A 192 17.02 -20.09 -1.17
CA GLN A 192 17.91 -21.20 -0.90
C GLN A 192 17.91 -21.50 0.61
N GLY A 193 17.42 -22.68 0.98
CA GLY A 193 17.47 -23.24 2.33
C GLY A 193 18.64 -24.20 2.51
N ALA A 194 18.77 -24.75 3.72
CA ALA A 194 19.84 -25.70 4.08
C ALA A 194 19.68 -27.06 3.38
N GLU A 195 18.43 -27.50 3.15
CA GLU A 195 18.10 -28.80 2.56
C GLU A 195 17.69 -28.71 1.08
N GLY A 196 17.72 -27.51 0.49
CA GLY A 196 17.31 -27.28 -0.90
C GLY A 196 16.52 -26.00 -1.09
N LEU A 197 15.70 -25.96 -2.13
CA LEU A 197 14.84 -24.82 -2.43
C LEU A 197 13.66 -24.78 -1.45
N GLU A 198 13.50 -23.66 -0.76
CA GLU A 198 12.38 -23.37 0.13
C GLU A 198 11.61 -22.14 -0.39
N TRP A 199 10.53 -21.80 0.29
CA TRP A 199 9.79 -20.55 0.08
C TRP A 199 9.95 -19.63 1.27
N GLY A 200 10.09 -18.34 1.01
CA GLY A 200 10.14 -17.30 2.02
C GLY A 200 9.34 -16.08 1.62
N LEU A 201 9.19 -15.14 2.55
CA LEU A 201 8.50 -13.88 2.29
C LEU A 201 9.28 -13.02 1.29
N HIS A 202 8.57 -12.36 0.39
CA HIS A 202 9.10 -11.51 -0.66
C HIS A 202 9.28 -10.07 -0.17
N TYR A 203 9.85 -9.90 1.02
CA TYR A 203 10.23 -8.60 1.55
C TYR A 203 11.49 -8.75 2.42
N ASP A 204 12.14 -7.64 2.72
CA ASP A 204 13.30 -7.58 3.61
C ASP A 204 12.89 -7.71 5.09
N PRO A 205 13.32 -8.75 5.82
CA PRO A 205 13.03 -8.85 7.25
C PRO A 205 13.45 -7.62 8.07
N ALA A 206 14.43 -6.86 7.59
CA ALA A 206 14.90 -5.63 8.23
C ALA A 206 13.89 -4.46 8.17
N LEU A 207 12.75 -4.61 7.46
CA LEU A 207 11.58 -3.72 7.62
C LEU A 207 11.12 -3.60 9.08
N ALA A 208 11.41 -4.62 9.92
CA ALA A 208 11.09 -4.61 11.34
C ALA A 208 11.99 -3.67 12.17
N VAL A 209 13.15 -3.25 11.66
CA VAL A 209 14.12 -2.47 12.45
C VAL A 209 13.54 -1.12 12.90
N PRO A 210 13.04 -0.23 12.01
CA PRO A 210 12.42 1.02 12.47
C PRO A 210 11.21 0.79 13.37
N PHE A 211 10.46 -0.28 13.11
CA PHE A 211 9.29 -0.64 13.89
C PHE A 211 9.67 -0.95 15.35
N ARG A 212 10.71 -1.77 15.57
CA ARG A 212 11.19 -2.14 16.91
C ARG A 212 11.90 -1.00 17.63
N GLU A 213 12.51 -0.07 16.89
CA GLU A 213 13.20 1.10 17.44
C GLU A 213 12.24 2.25 17.79
N THR A 214 10.96 2.15 17.43
CA THR A 214 9.97 3.20 17.71
C THR A 214 9.63 3.26 19.20
N THR A 215 9.93 4.38 19.86
CA THR A 215 9.51 4.65 21.24
C THR A 215 8.11 5.27 21.30
N PRO A 216 7.42 5.26 22.45
CA PRO A 216 6.14 5.94 22.62
C PRO A 216 6.18 7.43 22.25
N GLU A 217 7.26 8.12 22.58
CA GLU A 217 7.46 9.54 22.26
C GLU A 217 7.61 9.74 20.75
N MET A 218 8.37 8.87 20.08
CA MET A 218 8.50 8.88 18.62
C MET A 218 7.16 8.59 17.95
N ALA A 219 6.38 7.63 18.46
CA ALA A 219 5.06 7.30 17.95
C ALA A 219 4.10 8.48 18.10
N ALA A 220 4.06 9.14 19.26
CA ALA A 220 3.22 10.32 19.50
C ALA A 220 3.63 11.50 18.60
N ALA A 221 4.93 11.76 18.44
CA ALA A 221 5.43 12.78 17.52
C ALA A 221 5.12 12.44 16.05
N GLY A 222 5.19 11.16 15.69
CA GLY A 222 4.79 10.64 14.39
C GLY A 222 3.31 10.88 14.09
N GLU A 223 2.43 10.50 15.01
CA GLU A 223 0.99 10.76 14.92
C GLU A 223 0.69 12.26 14.77
N ALA A 224 1.28 13.11 15.61
CA ALA A 224 1.09 14.55 15.52
C ALA A 224 1.60 15.14 14.18
N THR A 225 2.63 14.53 13.59
CA THR A 225 3.11 14.89 12.25
C THR A 225 2.14 14.44 11.16
N MET A 226 1.58 13.23 11.26
CA MET A 226 0.60 12.74 10.30
C MET A 226 -0.70 13.55 10.33
N TRP A 227 -1.16 14.00 11.51
CA TRP A 227 -2.33 14.88 11.61
C TRP A 227 -2.10 16.20 10.88
N ARG A 228 -0.95 16.85 11.11
CA ARG A 228 -0.57 18.08 10.40
C ARG A 228 -0.49 17.89 8.90
N MET A 229 0.09 16.77 8.44
CA MET A 229 0.11 16.44 7.01
C MET A 229 -1.30 16.28 6.46
N PHE A 230 -2.15 15.51 7.14
CA PHE A 230 -3.53 15.26 6.72
C PHE A 230 -4.36 16.54 6.59
N GLU A 231 -4.29 17.42 7.59
CA GLU A 231 -4.97 18.72 7.58
C GLU A 231 -4.47 19.66 6.46
N ALA A 232 -3.21 19.48 6.02
CA ALA A 232 -2.65 20.25 4.93
C ALA A 232 -3.19 19.82 3.55
N ILE A 233 -3.63 18.57 3.38
CA ILE A 233 -4.05 18.00 2.09
C ILE A 233 -5.20 18.82 1.48
N PRO A 234 -5.00 19.47 0.32
CA PRO A 234 -6.01 20.37 -0.25
C PRO A 234 -7.02 19.67 -1.16
N VAL A 235 -6.75 18.41 -1.54
CA VAL A 235 -7.51 17.68 -2.55
C VAL A 235 -8.59 16.76 -1.95
N PRO A 236 -9.57 16.28 -2.75
CA PRO A 236 -10.55 15.32 -2.28
C PRO A 236 -9.89 14.04 -1.73
N VAL A 237 -10.36 13.63 -0.55
CA VAL A 237 -9.93 12.39 0.13
C VAL A 237 -11.13 11.47 0.33
N LEU A 238 -10.99 10.21 -0.04
CA LEU A 238 -11.89 9.13 0.38
C LEU A 238 -11.17 8.23 1.38
N VAL A 239 -11.73 8.11 2.57
CA VAL A 239 -11.29 7.14 3.58
C VAL A 239 -12.17 5.90 3.48
N VAL A 240 -11.59 4.78 3.07
CA VAL A 240 -12.28 3.48 3.06
C VAL A 240 -11.84 2.74 4.31
N ARG A 241 -12.79 2.35 5.16
CA ARG A 241 -12.53 1.63 6.41
C ARG A 241 -13.14 0.23 6.35
N GLY A 242 -12.40 -0.79 6.76
CA GLY A 242 -13.00 -2.08 7.09
C GLY A 242 -13.84 -1.95 8.36
N ALA A 243 -15.11 -2.38 8.33
CA ALA A 243 -16.02 -2.24 9.46
C ALA A 243 -15.46 -2.86 10.76
N GLN A 244 -14.66 -3.92 10.63
CA GLN A 244 -13.99 -4.67 11.71
C GLN A 244 -12.51 -4.26 11.87
N SER A 245 -12.07 -3.14 11.29
CA SER A 245 -10.66 -2.72 11.38
C SER A 245 -10.24 -2.45 12.81
N ASP A 246 -9.15 -3.10 13.20
CA ASP A 246 -8.44 -2.91 14.46
C ASP A 246 -7.34 -1.85 14.36
N LEU A 247 -7.09 -1.32 13.15
CA LEU A 247 -6.02 -0.36 12.85
C LEU A 247 -6.55 1.06 12.75
N LEU A 248 -7.61 1.26 11.97
CA LEU A 248 -8.27 2.54 11.76
C LEU A 248 -9.62 2.53 12.49
N THR A 249 -9.71 3.24 13.61
CA THR A 249 -10.94 3.25 14.43
C THR A 249 -12.00 4.18 13.85
N ARG A 250 -13.28 3.96 14.19
CA ARG A 250 -14.39 4.84 13.78
C ARG A 250 -14.19 6.27 14.29
N GLU A 251 -13.67 6.40 15.50
CA GLU A 251 -13.36 7.68 16.15
C GLU A 251 -12.28 8.42 15.36
N THR A 252 -11.22 7.71 14.95
CA THR A 252 -10.16 8.28 14.11
C THR A 252 -10.72 8.77 12.77
N VAL A 253 -11.61 7.99 12.13
CA VAL A 253 -12.27 8.41 10.88
C VAL A 253 -13.16 9.64 11.10
N ALA A 254 -13.91 9.70 12.20
CA ALA A 254 -14.73 10.86 12.54
C ALA A 254 -13.85 12.12 12.73
N GLU A 255 -12.71 11.99 13.40
CA GLU A 255 -11.73 13.07 13.52
C GLU A 255 -11.15 13.47 12.15
N MET A 256 -10.83 12.52 11.27
CA MET A 256 -10.37 12.79 9.90
C MET A 256 -11.41 13.56 9.09
N VAL A 257 -12.68 13.15 9.14
CA VAL A 257 -13.77 13.85 8.43
C VAL A 257 -13.96 15.27 9.00
N SER A 258 -13.87 15.43 10.31
CA SER A 258 -14.05 16.73 10.97
C SER A 258 -12.89 17.70 10.70
N ARG A 259 -11.65 17.22 10.58
CA ARG A 259 -10.45 18.07 10.49
C ARG A 259 -9.98 18.30 9.06
N GLY A 260 -10.27 17.37 8.15
CA GLY A 260 -9.82 17.47 6.77
C GLY A 260 -10.70 18.38 5.92
N LYS A 261 -10.14 18.88 4.81
CA LYS A 261 -10.81 19.91 3.98
C LYS A 261 -11.92 19.36 3.09
N GLN A 262 -11.70 18.18 2.50
CA GLN A 262 -12.60 17.56 1.50
C GLN A 262 -12.64 16.05 1.69
N VAL A 263 -13.04 15.61 2.87
CA VAL A 263 -12.96 14.21 3.28
C VAL A 263 -14.34 13.57 3.30
N ARG A 264 -14.47 12.44 2.61
CA ARG A 264 -15.60 11.52 2.77
C ARG A 264 -15.08 10.19 3.32
N SER A 265 -15.95 9.45 3.97
CA SER A 265 -15.64 8.10 4.42
C SER A 265 -16.72 7.11 4.01
N VAL A 266 -16.32 5.85 3.87
CA VAL A 266 -17.20 4.71 3.61
C VAL A 266 -16.66 3.50 4.35
N GLU A 267 -17.57 2.64 4.80
CA GLU A 267 -17.21 1.39 5.47
C GLU A 267 -17.55 0.16 4.63
N VAL A 268 -16.65 -0.82 4.66
CA VAL A 268 -16.84 -2.12 4.01
C VAL A 268 -17.22 -3.15 5.09
N PRO A 269 -18.41 -3.78 5.00
CA PRO A 269 -18.83 -4.77 6.00
C PRO A 269 -17.93 -6.02 5.97
N ASP A 270 -17.88 -6.74 7.10
CA ASP A 270 -17.18 -8.03 7.23
C ASP A 270 -15.68 -8.05 6.88
N VAL A 271 -15.05 -6.88 6.92
CA VAL A 271 -13.64 -6.69 6.60
C VAL A 271 -12.96 -5.90 7.73
N GLY A 272 -11.76 -6.34 8.13
CA GLY A 272 -10.86 -5.66 9.05
C GLY A 272 -9.78 -4.86 8.32
N HIS A 273 -8.57 -4.78 8.89
CA HIS A 273 -7.42 -4.21 8.18
C HIS A 273 -6.84 -5.24 7.21
N ALA A 274 -6.98 -5.12 5.89
CA ALA A 274 -7.66 -4.05 5.13
C ALA A 274 -8.53 -4.63 3.99
N PRO A 275 -9.54 -3.87 3.49
CA PRO A 275 -10.19 -4.17 2.22
C PRO A 275 -9.19 -4.41 1.10
N THR A 276 -9.40 -5.47 0.32
CA THR A 276 -8.46 -5.95 -0.69
C THR A 276 -8.73 -5.42 -2.09
N PHE A 277 -9.94 -4.91 -2.33
CA PHE A 277 -10.39 -4.45 -3.65
C PHE A 277 -10.28 -5.52 -4.75
N VAL A 278 -10.51 -6.77 -4.34
CA VAL A 278 -10.74 -7.91 -5.24
C VAL A 278 -12.25 -8.08 -5.50
N ASP A 279 -13.09 -7.78 -4.50
CA ASP A 279 -14.54 -7.83 -4.64
C ASP A 279 -15.05 -6.67 -5.53
N PRO A 280 -15.92 -6.94 -6.53
CA PRO A 280 -16.47 -5.91 -7.42
C PRO A 280 -17.15 -4.74 -6.70
N ALA A 281 -17.81 -4.97 -5.56
CA ALA A 281 -18.44 -3.91 -4.78
C ALA A 281 -17.40 -2.98 -4.13
N GLN A 282 -16.28 -3.53 -3.67
CA GLN A 282 -15.15 -2.71 -3.19
C GLN A 282 -14.54 -1.91 -4.34
N ILE A 283 -14.33 -2.52 -5.50
CA ILE A 283 -13.83 -1.84 -6.71
C ILE A 283 -14.77 -0.70 -7.13
N ALA A 284 -16.10 -0.91 -7.05
CA ALA A 284 -17.09 0.10 -7.39
C ALA A 284 -16.95 1.38 -6.54
N ILE A 285 -16.66 1.25 -5.24
CA ILE A 285 -16.38 2.37 -4.34
C ILE A 285 -15.22 3.22 -4.87
N ALA A 286 -14.10 2.58 -5.24
CA ALA A 286 -12.95 3.29 -5.79
C ALA A 286 -13.28 3.91 -7.15
N ARG A 287 -14.01 3.21 -8.02
CA ARG A 287 -14.39 3.72 -9.35
C ARG A 287 -15.27 4.95 -9.24
N GLU A 288 -16.26 4.95 -8.36
CA GLU A 288 -17.11 6.11 -8.11
C GLU A 288 -16.27 7.33 -7.68
N PHE A 289 -15.30 7.13 -6.78
CA PHE A 289 -14.44 8.21 -6.31
C PHE A 289 -13.53 8.78 -7.41
N PHE A 290 -12.85 7.92 -8.16
CA PHE A 290 -11.85 8.33 -9.13
C PHE A 290 -12.46 8.79 -10.45
N ILE A 291 -13.44 8.03 -10.97
CA ILE A 291 -14.06 8.22 -12.29
C ILE A 291 -15.38 8.99 -12.20
N GLY A 292 -16.14 8.82 -11.12
CA GLY A 292 -17.52 9.28 -11.01
C GLY A 292 -18.52 8.17 -11.35
N THR A 293 -19.81 8.42 -11.13
CA THR A 293 -20.88 7.55 -11.62
C THR A 293 -20.98 7.69 -13.14
N ALA A 294 -20.98 6.58 -13.87
CA ALA A 294 -21.23 6.62 -15.31
C ALA A 294 -22.70 6.98 -15.55
N GLY A 295 -22.98 8.24 -15.90
CA GLY A 295 -24.30 8.74 -16.27
C GLY A 295 -25.24 8.96 -15.08
N ALA A 296 -25.50 10.23 -14.77
CA ALA A 296 -26.79 10.69 -14.28
C ALA A 296 -27.49 11.42 -15.44
#